data_AF-A0A1F6KH73-F1
#
_entry.id   AF-A0A1F6KH73-F1
#
_cell.length_a   1.000
_cell.length_b   1.000
_cell.length_c   1.000
_cell.angle_alpha   90.00
_cell.angle_beta   90.00
_cell.angle_gamma   90.00
#
_symmetry.space_group_name_H-M   'P 1'
#
loop_
_entity.id
_entity.type
_entity.pdbx_description
1 polymer ?
#
loop_
_entity_poly.entity_id
_entity_poly.type
_entity_poly.pdbx_seq_one_letter_code
_entity_poly.pdbx_strand_id
1 'polypeptide(L)'
;MPNVLKASGQIEPFNEAKLRVSVQRAGIDPILVENVIIHIKSKLYENIPTKEIYKHILEFLQKSPYPFSHAKYGLKQSIMDLGPTGYPFEDYISEILKMEGYATQVRQILQGKCISHEIDIVVEKNKTRSMVECKFHNAPGTRSQVHVSLYTKARFDDIKEKNNLGEVWLVTNTKITPDALNYALCSNMKVISWDYPEKESFRDLIEKHKLYPVTTLTSLTQNQKQLLAEKHVVLARDICKNPASLDILGLPNDKKNSVFSECQFIYK
;
A
#
# COMPACT_ATOMS: atom_id res chain seq x y z
N MET A 1 3.16 31.99 0.59
CA MET A 1 2.49 30.83 1.21
C MET A 1 3.45 30.23 2.22
N PRO A 2 2.98 29.73 3.37
CA PRO A 2 3.86 29.17 4.41
C PRO A 2 4.58 27.91 3.92
N ASN A 3 5.69 27.59 4.58
CA ASN A 3 6.37 26.30 4.39
C ASN A 3 5.64 25.16 5.13
N VAL A 4 5.88 23.93 4.70
CA VAL A 4 5.40 22.69 5.33
C VAL A 4 6.56 21.78 5.74
N LEU A 5 6.41 21.10 6.88
CA LEU A 5 7.38 20.13 7.40
C LEU A 5 6.97 18.70 7.03
N LYS A 6 7.72 18.04 6.15
CA LYS A 6 7.46 16.66 5.75
C LYS A 6 7.77 15.67 6.87
N ALA A 7 7.18 14.48 6.78
CA ALA A 7 7.53 13.34 7.63
C ALA A 7 9.03 12.95 7.57
N SER A 8 9.75 13.31 6.50
CA SER A 8 11.20 13.09 6.39
C SER A 8 12.04 14.17 7.07
N GLY A 9 11.42 15.17 7.72
CA GLY A 9 12.10 16.34 8.30
C GLY A 9 12.43 17.46 7.31
N GLN A 10 12.18 17.25 6.01
CA GLN A 10 12.43 18.26 4.97
C GLN A 10 11.36 19.36 5.02
N ILE A 11 11.80 20.61 4.92
CA ILE A 11 10.93 21.79 4.75
C ILE A 11 10.80 22.10 3.26
N GLU A 12 9.57 22.36 2.79
CA GLU A 12 9.32 22.89 1.44
C GLU A 12 8.16 23.89 1.43
N PRO A 13 8.06 24.78 0.42
CA PRO A 13 6.90 25.65 0.27
C PRO A 13 5.61 24.84 0.09
N PHE A 14 4.52 25.28 0.73
CA PHE A 14 3.20 24.72 0.47
C PHE A 14 2.87 24.83 -1.02
N ASN A 15 2.37 23.72 -1.59
CA ASN A 15 2.01 23.65 -3.00
C ASN A 15 0.56 23.15 -3.12
N GLU A 16 -0.34 24.07 -3.46
CA GLU A 16 -1.76 23.78 -3.64
C GLU A 16 -2.01 22.75 -4.74
N ALA A 17 -1.29 22.82 -5.86
CA ALA A 17 -1.46 21.87 -6.96
C ALA A 17 -1.15 20.44 -6.52
N LYS A 18 -0.10 20.23 -5.69
CA LYS A 18 0.19 18.92 -5.08
C LYS A 18 -0.95 18.44 -4.18
N LEU A 19 -1.50 19.33 -3.34
CA LEU A 19 -2.63 19.00 -2.46
C LEU A 19 -3.86 18.60 -3.28
N ARG A 20 -4.22 19.41 -4.27
CA ARG A 20 -5.36 19.19 -5.17
C ARG A 20 -5.25 17.85 -5.88
N VAL A 21 -4.10 17.56 -6.48
CA VAL A 21 -3.84 16.26 -7.13
C VAL A 21 -3.95 15.11 -6.13
N SER A 22 -3.43 15.28 -4.90
CA SER A 22 -3.54 14.24 -3.87
C SER A 22 -4.98 13.92 -3.48
N VAL A 23 -5.86 14.92 -3.39
CA VAL A 23 -7.27 14.74 -3.01
C VAL A 23 -8.07 14.18 -4.20
N GLN A 24 -7.87 14.73 -5.40
CA GLN A 24 -8.54 14.26 -6.62
C GLN A 24 -8.23 12.79 -6.93
N ARG A 25 -6.97 12.36 -6.75
CA ARG A 25 -6.57 10.96 -6.98
C ARG A 25 -7.30 9.96 -6.09
N ALA A 26 -7.75 10.37 -4.90
CA ALA A 26 -8.56 9.52 -4.03
C ALA A 26 -10.01 9.34 -4.52
N GLY A 27 -10.35 9.82 -5.72
CA GLY A 27 -11.70 9.71 -6.31
C GLY A 27 -12.73 10.60 -5.62
N ILE A 28 -12.28 11.70 -5.03
CA ILE A 28 -13.13 12.65 -4.30
C ILE A 28 -13.78 13.61 -5.30
N ASP A 29 -15.07 13.88 -5.10
CA ASP A 29 -15.86 14.76 -5.95
C ASP A 29 -15.21 16.14 -6.12
N PRO A 30 -15.18 16.73 -7.34
CA PRO A 30 -14.54 18.02 -7.60
C PRO A 30 -15.01 19.16 -6.69
N ILE A 31 -16.31 19.20 -6.33
CA ILE A 31 -16.85 20.22 -5.43
C ILE A 31 -16.26 20.03 -4.03
N LEU A 32 -16.16 18.79 -3.56
CA LEU A 32 -15.58 18.48 -2.26
C LEU A 32 -14.06 18.76 -2.23
N VAL A 33 -13.36 18.56 -3.35
CA VAL A 33 -11.95 18.95 -3.50
C VAL A 33 -11.77 20.44 -3.23
N GLU A 34 -12.54 21.33 -3.88
CA GLU A 34 -12.42 22.78 -3.64
C GLU A 34 -12.65 23.14 -2.17
N ASN A 35 -13.67 22.54 -1.55
CA ASN A 35 -13.97 22.78 -0.16
C ASN A 35 -12.84 22.31 0.78
N VAL A 36 -12.20 21.17 0.48
CA VAL A 36 -10.99 20.71 1.20
C VAL A 36 -9.85 21.72 1.03
N ILE A 37 -9.60 22.23 -0.18
CA ILE A 37 -8.53 23.21 -0.41
C ILE A 37 -8.76 24.48 0.40
N ILE A 38 -9.98 25.01 0.40
CA ILE A 38 -10.37 26.19 1.19
C ILE A 38 -10.16 25.91 2.68
N HIS A 39 -10.63 24.75 3.16
CA HIS A 39 -10.47 24.34 4.56
C HIS A 39 -8.99 24.30 4.95
N ILE A 40 -8.14 23.64 4.16
CA ILE A 40 -6.71 23.51 4.47
C ILE A 40 -6.02 24.86 4.45
N LYS A 41 -6.28 25.72 3.47
CA LYS A 41 -5.73 27.08 3.42
C LYS A 41 -6.03 27.87 4.69
N SER A 42 -7.22 27.71 5.27
CA SER A 42 -7.60 28.37 6.53
C SER A 42 -6.87 27.86 7.77
N LYS A 43 -6.19 26.71 7.67
CA LYS A 43 -5.45 26.06 8.77
C LYS A 43 -3.94 26.16 8.62
N LEU A 44 -3.44 26.70 7.49
CA LEU A 44 -2.01 26.77 7.25
C LEU A 44 -1.33 27.77 8.21
N TYR A 45 -0.18 27.35 8.73
CA TYR A 45 0.78 28.19 9.45
C TYR A 45 2.20 27.77 9.06
N GLU A 46 3.19 28.60 9.39
CA GLU A 46 4.58 28.36 9.01
C GLU A 46 5.11 27.06 9.60
N ASN A 47 5.72 26.22 8.76
CA ASN A 47 6.24 24.90 9.11
C ASN A 47 5.19 23.92 9.64
N ILE A 48 3.92 24.07 9.25
CA ILE A 48 2.87 23.09 9.57
C ILE A 48 3.30 21.67 9.15
N PRO A 49 3.24 20.67 10.05
CA PRO A 49 3.57 19.30 9.69
C PRO A 49 2.62 18.73 8.63
N THR A 50 3.15 18.02 7.62
CA THR A 50 2.31 17.38 6.60
C THR A 50 1.34 16.35 7.19
N LYS A 51 1.68 15.75 8.35
CA LYS A 51 0.78 14.87 9.11
C LYS A 51 -0.46 15.59 9.64
N GLU A 52 -0.35 16.89 9.93
CA GLU A 52 -1.45 17.70 10.46
C GLU A 52 -2.38 18.15 9.33
N ILE A 53 -1.82 18.57 8.20
CA ILE A 53 -2.57 18.78 6.95
C ILE A 53 -3.38 17.51 6.62
N TYR A 54 -2.72 16.34 6.64
CA TYR A 54 -3.36 15.06 6.38
C TYR A 54 -4.53 14.77 7.34
N LYS A 55 -4.35 15.03 8.64
CA LYS A 55 -5.40 14.90 9.66
C LYS A 55 -6.60 15.81 9.36
N HIS A 56 -6.36 17.08 9.04
CA HIS A 56 -7.44 18.01 8.70
C HIS A 56 -8.25 17.56 7.47
N ILE A 57 -7.58 16.99 6.45
CA ILE A 57 -8.28 16.45 5.29
C ILE A 57 -9.19 15.28 5.69
N LEU A 58 -8.69 14.34 6.48
CA LEU A 58 -9.49 13.19 6.95
C LEU A 58 -10.69 13.64 7.78
N GLU A 59 -10.49 14.55 8.75
CA GLU A 59 -11.57 15.10 9.59
C GLU A 59 -12.63 15.83 8.75
N PHE A 60 -12.21 16.57 7.73
CA PHE A 60 -13.11 17.25 6.81
C PHE A 60 -13.93 16.26 5.98
N LEU A 61 -13.28 15.26 5.38
CA LEU A 61 -13.94 14.25 4.55
C LEU A 61 -14.92 13.38 5.36
N GLN A 62 -14.57 13.04 6.61
CA GLN A 62 -15.43 12.26 7.49
C GLN A 62 -16.75 12.98 7.82
N LYS A 63 -16.74 14.32 7.87
CA LYS A 63 -17.93 15.16 8.12
C LYS A 63 -18.69 15.53 6.84
N SER A 64 -18.21 15.08 5.67
CA SER A 64 -18.83 15.39 4.38
C SER A 64 -20.07 14.52 4.11
N PRO A 65 -20.90 14.87 3.11
CA PRO A 65 -22.02 14.04 2.68
C PRO A 65 -21.61 12.63 2.21
N TYR A 66 -20.33 12.41 1.93
CA TYR A 66 -19.76 11.12 1.50
C TYR A 66 -18.70 10.67 2.51
N PRO A 67 -19.10 10.25 3.73
CA PRO A 67 -18.17 10.04 4.84
C PRO A 67 -17.09 9.02 4.49
N PHE A 68 -17.39 7.97 3.74
CA PHE A 68 -16.43 6.94 3.33
C PHE A 68 -15.33 7.44 2.35
N SER A 69 -15.42 8.67 1.84
CA SER A 69 -14.34 9.29 1.03
C SER A 69 -13.03 9.43 1.81
N HIS A 70 -13.12 9.60 3.14
CA HIS A 70 -11.93 9.62 4.00
C HIS A 70 -11.16 8.30 3.97
N ALA A 71 -11.85 7.16 3.76
CA ALA A 71 -11.23 5.84 3.67
C ALA A 71 -10.38 5.72 2.39
N LYS A 72 -10.89 6.23 1.25
CA LYS A 72 -10.13 6.28 -0.01
C LYS A 72 -8.88 7.17 0.12
N TYR A 73 -9.00 8.35 0.73
CA TYR A 73 -7.85 9.22 1.01
C TYR A 73 -6.88 8.62 2.06
N GLY A 74 -7.42 7.79 2.95
CA GLY A 74 -6.76 7.03 4.00
C GLY A 74 -5.81 5.93 3.54
N LEU A 75 -5.74 5.63 2.23
CA LEU A 75 -5.10 4.43 1.69
C LEU A 75 -3.65 4.24 2.18
N LYS A 76 -2.83 5.30 2.11
CA LYS A 76 -1.42 5.20 2.49
C LYS A 76 -1.23 4.78 3.95
N GLN A 77 -2.03 5.35 4.85
CA GLN A 77 -2.01 4.98 6.27
C GLN A 77 -2.56 3.57 6.47
N SER A 78 -3.65 3.22 5.79
CA SER A 78 -4.26 1.89 5.86
C SER A 78 -3.26 0.79 5.48
N ILE A 79 -2.40 1.02 4.50
CA ILE A 79 -1.35 0.07 4.15
C ILE A 79 -0.30 -0.06 5.25
N MET A 80 0.09 1.04 5.92
CA MET A 80 1.01 0.98 7.07
C MET A 80 0.40 0.23 8.26
N ASP A 81 -0.94 0.26 8.38
CA ASP A 81 -1.70 -0.45 9.40
C ASP A 81 -1.82 -1.96 9.12
N LEU A 82 -1.28 -2.49 8.00
CA LEU A 82 -1.17 -3.94 7.77
C LEU A 82 -0.15 -4.62 8.70
N GLY A 83 0.69 -3.84 9.39
CA GLY A 83 1.69 -4.33 10.33
C GLY A 83 1.14 -4.86 11.65
N PRO A 84 2.03 -5.23 12.60
CA PRO A 84 3.45 -4.87 12.63
C PRO A 84 4.36 -5.80 11.80
N THR A 85 3.91 -7.00 11.44
CA THR A 85 4.69 -7.97 10.65
C THR A 85 4.67 -7.65 9.15
N GLY A 86 5.63 -8.20 8.38
CA GLY A 86 5.63 -8.13 6.91
C GLY A 86 4.63 -9.06 6.22
N TYR A 87 4.19 -10.13 6.88
CA TYR A 87 3.39 -11.18 6.25
C TYR A 87 2.06 -10.68 5.64
N PRO A 88 1.22 -9.88 6.32
CA PRO A 88 0.01 -9.33 5.68
C PRO A 88 0.30 -8.49 4.43
N PHE A 89 1.46 -7.82 4.40
CA PHE A 89 1.86 -7.04 3.23
C PHE A 89 2.23 -7.96 2.05
N GLU A 90 2.91 -9.07 2.29
CA GLU A 90 3.22 -10.06 1.24
C GLU A 90 1.95 -10.69 0.66
N ASP A 91 0.99 -11.06 1.52
CA ASP A 91 -0.32 -11.57 1.07
C ASP A 91 -1.04 -10.52 0.21
N TYR A 92 -0.97 -9.25 0.63
CA TYR A 92 -1.55 -8.14 -0.12
C TYR A 92 -0.90 -7.93 -1.48
N ILE A 93 0.44 -7.97 -1.57
CA ILE A 93 1.15 -7.91 -2.85
C ILE A 93 0.79 -9.13 -3.72
N SER A 94 0.70 -10.33 -3.14
CA SER A 94 0.29 -11.54 -3.85
C SER A 94 -1.09 -11.36 -4.49
N GLU A 95 -2.08 -10.85 -3.78
CA GLU A 95 -3.42 -10.59 -4.33
C GLU A 95 -3.43 -9.52 -5.43
N ILE A 96 -2.58 -8.50 -5.33
CA ILE A 96 -2.41 -7.50 -6.40
C ILE A 96 -1.81 -8.13 -7.66
N LEU A 97 -0.79 -8.97 -7.51
CA LEU A 97 -0.15 -9.63 -8.65
C LEU A 97 -1.08 -10.67 -9.30
N LYS A 98 -1.93 -11.36 -8.52
CA LYS A 98 -2.99 -12.22 -9.08
C LYS A 98 -3.94 -11.43 -9.99
N MET A 99 -4.27 -10.19 -9.64
CA MET A 99 -5.11 -9.33 -10.49
C MET A 99 -4.43 -8.87 -11.78
N GLU A 100 -3.10 -8.75 -11.74
CA GLU A 100 -2.29 -8.53 -12.93
C GLU A 100 -2.05 -9.83 -13.74
N GLY A 101 -2.69 -10.95 -13.35
CA GLY A 101 -2.67 -12.22 -14.08
C GLY A 101 -1.46 -13.10 -13.79
N TYR A 102 -0.79 -12.91 -12.66
CA TYR A 102 0.29 -13.79 -12.22
C TYR A 102 -0.26 -14.95 -11.38
N ALA A 103 0.30 -16.15 -11.57
CA ALA A 103 0.24 -17.19 -10.54
C ALA A 103 1.22 -16.82 -9.42
N THR A 104 0.84 -16.98 -8.16
CA THR A 104 1.67 -16.52 -7.03
C THR A 104 1.74 -17.58 -5.93
N GLN A 105 2.90 -17.73 -5.31
CA GLN A 105 3.13 -18.55 -4.13
C GLN A 105 3.88 -17.71 -3.09
N VAL A 106 3.33 -17.55 -1.89
CA VAL A 106 3.95 -16.77 -0.80
C VAL A 106 4.85 -17.63 0.07
N ARG A 107 5.90 -17.06 0.66
CA ARG A 107 6.78 -17.64 1.69
C ARG A 107 7.36 -19.01 1.31
N GLN A 108 7.93 -19.08 0.12
CA GLN A 108 8.49 -20.32 -0.42
C GLN A 108 9.94 -20.48 0.04
N ILE A 109 10.30 -21.63 0.61
CA ILE A 109 11.71 -21.94 0.90
C ILE A 109 12.33 -22.53 -0.37
N LEU A 110 13.26 -21.79 -0.98
CA LEU A 110 13.98 -22.21 -2.18
C LEU A 110 15.44 -22.52 -1.86
N GLN A 111 15.93 -23.66 -2.34
CA GLN A 111 17.33 -24.03 -2.19
C GLN A 111 18.18 -23.31 -3.24
N GLY A 112 19.16 -22.53 -2.78
CA GLY A 112 20.17 -21.88 -3.60
C GLY A 112 21.41 -22.75 -3.85
N LYS A 113 22.38 -22.15 -4.51
CA LYS A 113 23.72 -22.70 -4.68
C LYS A 113 24.40 -22.86 -3.33
N CYS A 114 24.31 -21.84 -2.47
CA CYS A 114 24.97 -21.77 -1.18
C CYS A 114 24.03 -22.16 -0.03
N ILE A 115 22.86 -21.52 0.08
CA ILE A 115 21.94 -21.74 1.22
C ILE A 115 20.47 -21.79 0.78
N SER A 116 19.59 -22.20 1.70
CA SER A 116 18.14 -22.04 1.53
C SER A 116 17.72 -20.61 1.85
N HIS A 117 16.75 -20.08 1.11
CA HIS A 117 16.18 -18.75 1.30
C HIS A 117 14.65 -18.84 1.38
N GLU A 118 14.03 -18.21 2.38
CA GLU A 118 12.58 -18.00 2.41
C GLU A 118 12.20 -16.80 1.54
N ILE A 119 11.62 -17.04 0.38
CA ILE A 119 11.25 -16.03 -0.59
C ILE A 119 9.82 -15.56 -0.35
N ASP A 120 9.66 -14.26 -0.14
CA ASP A 120 8.38 -13.64 0.21
C ASP A 120 7.28 -14.00 -0.80
N ILE A 121 7.54 -13.84 -2.10
CA ILE A 121 6.61 -14.27 -3.16
C ILE A 121 7.40 -14.78 -4.37
N VAL A 122 6.98 -15.93 -4.90
CA VAL A 122 7.35 -16.41 -6.22
C VAL A 122 6.16 -16.20 -7.14
N VAL A 123 6.40 -15.57 -8.28
CA VAL A 123 5.35 -15.33 -9.28
C VAL A 123 5.69 -15.93 -10.63
N GLU A 124 4.67 -16.32 -11.39
CA GLU A 124 4.83 -16.84 -12.73
C GLU A 124 3.78 -16.26 -13.68
N LYS A 125 4.24 -15.78 -14.85
CA LYS A 125 3.38 -15.33 -15.96
C LYS A 125 4.11 -15.52 -17.28
N ASN A 126 3.41 -16.02 -18.30
CA ASN A 126 3.98 -16.23 -19.64
C ASN A 126 5.28 -17.04 -19.65
N LYS A 127 5.38 -18.07 -18.79
CA LYS A 127 6.59 -18.91 -18.56
C LYS A 127 7.79 -18.19 -17.95
N THR A 128 7.65 -16.93 -17.54
CA THR A 128 8.65 -16.23 -16.75
C THR A 128 8.33 -16.44 -15.27
N ARG A 129 9.29 -17.02 -14.54
CA ARG A 129 9.23 -17.16 -13.08
C ARG A 129 10.10 -16.09 -12.44
N SER A 130 9.57 -15.38 -11.44
CA SER A 130 10.23 -14.24 -10.83
C SER A 130 10.21 -14.34 -9.30
N MET A 131 11.29 -13.93 -8.66
CA MET A 131 11.34 -13.70 -7.22
C MET A 131 10.85 -12.29 -6.91
N VAL A 132 10.02 -12.14 -5.88
CA VAL A 132 9.57 -10.83 -5.39
C VAL A 132 9.93 -10.71 -3.92
N GLU A 133 10.74 -9.70 -3.60
CA GLU A 133 11.06 -9.29 -2.23
C GLU A 133 10.14 -8.13 -1.82
N CYS A 134 9.48 -8.25 -0.67
CA CYS A 134 8.58 -7.28 -0.10
C CYS A 134 9.23 -6.54 1.07
N LYS A 135 9.63 -5.28 0.85
CA LYS A 135 10.11 -4.40 1.93
C LYS A 135 8.98 -3.55 2.50
N PHE A 136 8.38 -4.03 3.58
CA PHE A 136 7.36 -3.31 4.33
C PHE A 136 7.96 -2.31 5.34
N HIS A 137 7.30 -1.16 5.49
CA HIS A 137 7.56 -0.18 6.56
C HIS A 137 6.26 0.27 7.21
N ASN A 138 6.23 0.33 8.53
CA ASN A 138 5.07 0.75 9.33
C ASN A 138 5.11 2.23 9.73
N ALA A 139 6.18 2.96 9.42
CA ALA A 139 6.37 4.35 9.82
C ALA A 139 6.33 5.31 8.62
N PRO A 140 5.62 6.45 8.72
CA PRO A 140 5.64 7.47 7.68
C PRO A 140 7.03 8.08 7.49
N GLY A 141 7.37 8.39 6.24
CA GLY A 141 8.62 9.10 5.91
C GLY A 141 9.85 8.20 5.78
N THR A 142 9.76 6.92 6.14
CA THR A 142 10.82 5.95 5.87
C THR A 142 10.96 5.71 4.37
N ARG A 143 12.17 5.28 3.98
CA ARG A 143 12.51 4.91 2.62
C ARG A 143 13.33 3.63 2.63
N SER A 144 13.14 2.80 1.62
CA SER A 144 14.00 1.63 1.38
C SER A 144 15.39 2.09 0.93
N GLN A 145 16.41 1.66 1.67
CA GLN A 145 17.81 2.04 1.47
C GLN A 145 18.55 1.05 0.56
N VAL A 146 19.75 1.40 0.10
CA VAL A 146 20.51 0.63 -0.90
C VAL A 146 20.83 -0.80 -0.47
N HIS A 147 21.02 -1.04 0.84
CA HIS A 147 21.27 -2.38 1.37
C HIS A 147 20.12 -3.36 1.05
N VAL A 148 18.88 -2.88 0.92
CA VAL A 148 17.73 -3.73 0.57
C VAL A 148 17.86 -4.23 -0.87
N SER A 149 18.19 -3.33 -1.81
CA SER A 149 18.41 -3.71 -3.21
C SER A 149 19.60 -4.67 -3.37
N LEU A 150 20.72 -4.37 -2.70
CA LEU A 150 21.92 -5.23 -2.67
C LEU A 150 21.61 -6.61 -2.11
N TYR A 151 20.92 -6.67 -0.97
CA TYR A 151 20.53 -7.92 -0.33
C TYR A 151 19.61 -8.75 -1.23
N THR A 152 18.56 -8.13 -1.78
CA THR A 152 17.62 -8.77 -2.70
C THR A 152 18.34 -9.38 -3.91
N LYS A 153 19.28 -8.63 -4.49
CA LYS A 153 20.06 -9.09 -5.65
C LYS A 153 20.96 -10.28 -5.30
N ALA A 154 21.67 -10.22 -4.16
CA ALA A 154 22.51 -11.31 -3.69
C ALA A 154 21.71 -12.60 -3.45
N ARG A 155 20.51 -12.50 -2.85
CA ARG A 155 19.60 -13.64 -2.67
C ARG A 155 19.19 -14.24 -4.01
N PHE A 156 18.75 -13.40 -4.95
CA PHE A 156 18.36 -13.84 -6.28
C PHE A 156 19.50 -14.57 -7.00
N ASP A 157 20.71 -14.02 -6.96
CA ASP A 157 21.86 -14.65 -7.62
C ASP A 157 22.23 -16.02 -7.04
N ASP A 158 21.96 -16.25 -5.75
CA ASP A 158 22.17 -17.56 -5.12
C ASP A 158 21.12 -18.60 -5.56
N ILE A 159 19.88 -18.19 -5.85
CA ILE A 159 18.76 -19.11 -6.10
C ILE A 159 18.36 -19.27 -7.57
N LYS A 160 18.71 -18.32 -8.46
CA LYS A 160 18.11 -18.21 -9.79
C LYS A 160 18.25 -19.45 -10.67
N GLU A 161 19.44 -20.05 -10.72
CA GLU A 161 19.74 -21.17 -11.63
C GLU A 161 18.97 -22.44 -11.24
N LYS A 162 19.01 -22.81 -9.95
CA LYS A 162 18.34 -24.03 -9.45
C LYS A 162 16.81 -23.94 -9.52
N ASN A 163 16.28 -22.73 -9.50
CA ASN A 163 14.84 -22.47 -9.42
C ASN A 163 14.27 -21.90 -10.72
N ASN A 164 15.07 -21.81 -11.78
CA ASN A 164 14.66 -21.32 -13.10
C ASN A 164 14.01 -19.92 -13.03
N LEU A 165 14.55 -19.04 -12.16
CA LEU A 165 14.06 -17.67 -11.98
C LEU A 165 14.73 -16.74 -12.99
N GLY A 166 13.91 -16.07 -13.81
CA GLY A 166 14.37 -15.13 -14.83
C GLY A 166 14.49 -13.69 -14.34
N GLU A 167 13.71 -13.31 -13.33
CA GLU A 167 13.66 -11.93 -12.85
C GLU A 167 13.61 -11.84 -11.32
N VAL A 168 13.99 -10.66 -10.82
CA VAL A 168 13.89 -10.29 -9.41
C VAL A 168 13.22 -8.94 -9.25
N TRP A 169 12.29 -8.86 -8.31
CA TRP A 169 11.45 -7.71 -8.06
C TRP A 169 11.67 -7.25 -6.62
N LEU A 170 11.74 -5.93 -6.42
CA LEU A 170 11.71 -5.30 -5.10
C LEU A 170 10.43 -4.46 -4.99
N VAL A 171 9.56 -4.82 -4.05
CA VAL A 171 8.28 -4.16 -3.81
C VAL A 171 8.29 -3.49 -2.44
N THR A 172 7.88 -2.23 -2.33
CA THR A 172 7.78 -1.53 -1.05
C THR A 172 6.57 -0.60 -1.00
N ASN A 173 5.95 -0.50 0.19
CA ASN A 173 4.83 0.41 0.43
C ASN A 173 5.25 1.88 0.61
N THR A 174 6.56 2.15 0.69
CA THR A 174 7.09 3.51 0.83
C THR A 174 7.86 3.92 -0.42
N LYS A 175 8.67 4.99 -0.33
CA LYS A 175 9.56 5.38 -1.42
C LYS A 175 10.90 4.66 -1.28
N ILE A 176 11.62 4.55 -2.37
CA ILE A 176 13.00 4.06 -2.41
C ILE A 176 13.98 5.24 -2.50
N THR A 177 15.18 5.11 -1.95
CA THR A 177 16.21 6.15 -2.14
C THR A 177 16.77 6.14 -3.57
N PRO A 178 17.30 7.27 -4.08
CA PRO A 178 17.88 7.31 -5.43
C PRO A 178 18.95 6.25 -5.65
N ASP A 179 19.88 6.07 -4.71
CA ASP A 179 20.95 5.06 -4.83
C ASP A 179 20.39 3.63 -4.88
N ALA A 180 19.38 3.33 -4.05
CA ALA A 180 18.74 2.02 -4.02
C ALA A 180 17.98 1.72 -5.33
N LEU A 181 17.34 2.72 -5.91
CA LEU A 181 16.67 2.61 -7.22
C LEU A 181 17.69 2.46 -8.35
N ASN A 182 18.70 3.32 -8.38
CA ASN A 182 19.74 3.31 -9.40
C ASN A 182 20.47 1.96 -9.45
N TYR A 183 20.85 1.42 -8.29
CA TYR A 183 21.45 0.09 -8.21
C TYR A 183 20.51 -1.01 -8.70
N ALA A 184 19.23 -0.98 -8.27
CA ALA A 184 18.24 -1.97 -8.65
C ALA A 184 18.05 -2.02 -10.17
N LEU A 185 17.85 -0.86 -10.81
CA LEU A 185 17.70 -0.75 -12.26
C LEU A 185 18.98 -1.19 -13.00
N CYS A 186 20.15 -0.74 -12.54
CA CYS A 186 21.44 -1.15 -13.10
C CYS A 186 21.67 -2.67 -13.01
N SER A 187 21.12 -3.31 -11.97
CA SER A 187 21.22 -4.75 -11.72
C SER A 187 20.06 -5.56 -12.32
N ASN A 188 19.27 -4.98 -13.24
CA ASN A 188 18.12 -5.60 -13.89
C ASN A 188 17.03 -6.09 -12.91
N MET A 189 16.82 -5.38 -11.81
CA MET A 189 15.73 -5.63 -10.89
C MET A 189 14.51 -4.78 -11.26
N LYS A 190 13.32 -5.37 -11.22
CA LYS A 190 12.07 -4.59 -11.28
C LYS A 190 11.81 -3.96 -9.92
N VAL A 191 11.39 -2.70 -9.90
CA VAL A 191 11.06 -2.00 -8.64
C VAL A 191 9.62 -1.51 -8.70
N ILE A 192 8.85 -1.82 -7.66
CA ILE A 192 7.52 -1.24 -7.43
C ILE A 192 7.55 -0.57 -6.06
N SER A 193 7.42 0.75 -6.02
CA SER A 193 7.34 1.54 -4.80
C SER A 193 6.07 2.37 -4.77
N TRP A 194 5.84 3.12 -3.69
CA TRP A 194 4.64 3.96 -3.50
C TRP A 194 4.34 4.92 -4.67
N ASP A 195 5.36 5.36 -5.39
CA ASP A 195 5.26 6.31 -6.52
C ASP A 195 6.16 5.98 -7.71
N TYR A 196 6.67 4.75 -7.80
CA TYR A 196 7.48 4.29 -8.94
C TYR A 196 7.12 2.85 -9.35
N PRO A 197 7.17 2.51 -10.64
CA PRO A 197 7.37 3.40 -11.78
C PRO A 197 6.16 4.32 -11.98
N GLU A 198 6.32 5.39 -12.75
CA GLU A 198 5.18 6.26 -13.06
C GLU A 198 4.09 5.44 -13.79
N LYS A 199 2.83 5.55 -13.36
CA LYS A 199 1.64 4.87 -13.92
C LYS A 199 1.53 3.38 -13.63
N GLU A 200 2.56 2.74 -13.09
CA GLU A 200 2.50 1.36 -12.59
C GLU A 200 3.08 1.24 -11.18
N SER A 201 3.04 2.34 -10.42
CA SER A 201 3.48 2.35 -9.04
C SER A 201 2.56 1.49 -8.17
N PHE A 202 3.01 1.15 -6.97
CA PHE A 202 2.21 0.39 -6.03
C PHE A 202 0.82 1.01 -5.82
N ARG A 203 0.78 2.34 -5.71
CA ARG A 203 -0.47 3.09 -5.58
C ARG A 203 -1.33 3.01 -6.84
N ASP A 204 -0.72 3.18 -8.02
CA ASP A 204 -1.46 3.12 -9.30
C ASP A 204 -2.11 1.73 -9.49
N LEU A 205 -1.41 0.66 -9.11
CA LEU A 205 -1.95 -0.70 -9.15
C LEU A 205 -3.17 -0.87 -8.24
N ILE A 206 -3.13 -0.28 -7.03
CA ILE A 206 -4.24 -0.35 -6.09
C ILE A 206 -5.44 0.43 -6.62
N GLU A 207 -5.22 1.66 -7.10
CA GLU A 207 -6.26 2.55 -7.60
C GLU A 207 -6.91 1.97 -8.87
N LYS A 208 -6.09 1.47 -9.82
CA LYS A 208 -6.54 0.82 -11.06
C LYS A 208 -7.50 -0.34 -10.81
N HIS A 209 -7.18 -1.19 -9.83
CA HIS A 209 -7.93 -2.42 -9.55
C HIS A 209 -8.87 -2.33 -8.34
N LYS A 210 -8.96 -1.15 -7.71
CA LYS A 210 -9.73 -0.90 -6.49
C LYS A 210 -9.38 -1.90 -5.37
N LEU A 211 -8.09 -2.17 -5.18
CA LEU A 211 -7.56 -3.16 -4.25
C LEU A 211 -7.33 -2.59 -2.86
N TYR A 212 -8.36 -2.03 -2.25
CA TYR A 212 -8.26 -1.43 -0.92
C TYR A 212 -8.06 -2.53 0.15
N PRO A 213 -7.07 -2.38 1.05
CA PRO A 213 -6.86 -3.35 2.11
C PRO A 213 -7.96 -3.29 3.16
N VAL A 214 -8.20 -4.38 3.89
CA VAL A 214 -9.20 -4.45 4.98
C VAL A 214 -8.95 -3.40 6.08
N THR A 215 -7.71 -2.96 6.22
CA THR A 215 -7.31 -1.88 7.14
C THR A 215 -7.92 -0.53 6.81
N THR A 216 -8.40 -0.34 5.57
CA THR A 216 -9.15 0.83 5.11
C THR A 216 -10.53 0.92 5.75
N LEU A 217 -11.09 -0.20 6.23
CA LEU A 217 -12.45 -0.26 6.78
C LEU A 217 -12.51 0.43 8.15
N THR A 218 -13.37 1.43 8.29
CA THR A 218 -13.51 2.22 9.51
C THR A 218 -14.54 1.64 10.48
N SER A 219 -15.42 0.77 9.99
CA SER A 219 -16.37 -0.01 10.78
C SER A 219 -15.74 -1.14 11.62
N LEU A 220 -14.45 -1.45 11.38
CA LEU A 220 -13.69 -2.46 12.11
C LEU A 220 -12.65 -1.82 13.04
N THR A 221 -12.47 -2.43 14.21
CA THR A 221 -11.37 -2.09 15.13
C THR A 221 -10.03 -2.60 14.59
N GLN A 222 -8.91 -2.07 15.09
CA GLN A 222 -7.58 -2.54 14.67
C GLN A 222 -7.36 -4.04 14.93
N ASN A 223 -7.80 -4.54 16.09
CA ASN A 223 -7.71 -5.98 16.39
C ASN A 223 -8.53 -6.84 15.41
N GLN A 224 -9.70 -6.37 14.98
CA GLN A 224 -10.52 -7.08 13.98
C GLN A 224 -9.88 -7.09 12.60
N LYS A 225 -9.24 -5.99 12.20
CA LYS A 225 -8.47 -5.90 10.95
C LYS A 225 -7.28 -6.84 10.96
N GLN A 226 -6.55 -6.88 12.08
CA GLN A 226 -5.41 -7.76 12.26
C GLN A 226 -5.84 -9.24 12.21
N LEU A 227 -6.94 -9.60 12.87
CA LEU A 227 -7.47 -10.97 12.83
C LEU A 227 -7.88 -11.40 11.40
N LEU A 228 -8.46 -10.49 10.60
CA LEU A 228 -8.73 -10.77 9.18
C LEU A 228 -7.43 -11.02 8.40
N ALA A 229 -6.42 -10.16 8.58
CA ALA A 229 -5.14 -10.29 7.92
C ALA A 229 -4.41 -11.59 8.30
N GLU A 230 -4.46 -12.00 9.56
CA GLU A 230 -3.93 -13.29 10.06
C GLU A 230 -4.63 -14.50 9.45
N LYS A 231 -5.87 -14.34 8.95
CA LYS A 231 -6.62 -15.34 8.20
C LYS A 231 -6.52 -15.15 6.68
N HIS A 232 -5.50 -14.42 6.22
CA HIS A 232 -5.24 -14.13 4.81
C HIS A 232 -6.36 -13.35 4.10
N VAL A 233 -7.25 -12.68 4.85
CA VAL A 233 -8.27 -11.79 4.31
C VAL A 233 -7.72 -10.37 4.33
N VAL A 234 -6.99 -10.00 3.27
CA VAL A 234 -6.26 -8.72 3.20
C VAL A 234 -6.98 -7.65 2.38
N LEU A 235 -7.95 -8.00 1.54
CA LEU A 235 -8.70 -7.05 0.71
C LEU A 235 -10.15 -6.86 1.16
N ALA A 236 -10.61 -5.60 1.17
CA ALA A 236 -12.01 -5.27 1.45
C ALA A 236 -12.98 -5.88 0.41
N ARG A 237 -12.55 -6.02 -0.84
CA ARG A 237 -13.38 -6.63 -1.90
C ARG A 237 -13.65 -8.11 -1.66
N ASP A 238 -12.75 -8.82 -0.98
CA ASP A 238 -12.90 -10.26 -0.75
C ASP A 238 -13.98 -10.51 0.29
N ILE A 239 -14.15 -9.57 1.24
CA ILE A 239 -15.31 -9.49 2.13
C ILE A 239 -16.60 -9.25 1.34
N CYS A 240 -16.61 -8.38 0.32
CA CYS A 240 -17.78 -8.20 -0.55
C CYS A 240 -18.17 -9.48 -1.29
N LYS A 241 -17.18 -10.21 -1.80
CA LYS A 241 -17.41 -11.44 -2.58
C LYS A 241 -17.80 -12.62 -1.68
N ASN A 242 -17.26 -12.66 -0.48
CA ASN A 242 -17.52 -13.71 0.50
C ASN A 242 -17.77 -13.10 1.90
N PRO A 243 -19.01 -12.66 2.19
CA PRO A 243 -19.35 -12.07 3.49
C PRO A 243 -19.11 -13.00 4.69
N ALA A 244 -19.08 -14.33 4.48
CA ALA A 244 -18.77 -15.31 5.53
C ALA A 244 -17.34 -15.17 6.06
N SER A 245 -16.44 -14.49 5.33
CA SER A 245 -15.11 -14.11 5.86
C SER A 245 -15.18 -13.23 7.12
N LEU A 246 -16.31 -12.59 7.42
CA LEU A 246 -16.53 -11.85 8.66
C LEU A 246 -16.95 -12.73 9.85
N ASP A 247 -17.28 -14.00 9.63
CA ASP A 247 -17.77 -14.88 10.70
C ASP A 247 -16.70 -15.14 11.76
N ILE A 248 -15.42 -15.15 11.35
CA ILE A 248 -14.27 -15.27 12.26
C ILE A 248 -14.23 -14.16 13.31
N LEU A 249 -14.88 -13.01 13.05
CA LEU A 249 -14.88 -11.87 13.94
C LEU A 249 -16.00 -11.92 15.00
N GLY A 250 -16.94 -12.88 14.91
CA GLY A 250 -18.04 -13.02 15.86
C GLY A 250 -18.93 -11.78 15.96
N LEU A 251 -19.06 -11.00 14.88
CA LEU A 251 -19.80 -9.73 14.89
C LEU A 251 -21.33 -9.95 14.90
N PRO A 252 -22.10 -9.08 15.58
CA PRO A 252 -23.55 -8.99 15.39
C PRO A 252 -23.90 -8.70 13.92
N ASN A 253 -25.06 -9.16 13.46
CA ASN A 253 -25.50 -9.01 12.06
C ASN A 253 -25.54 -7.55 11.61
N ASP A 254 -25.98 -6.64 12.47
CA ASP A 254 -26.08 -5.20 12.19
C ASP A 254 -24.70 -4.62 11.87
N LYS A 255 -23.67 -5.07 12.62
CA LYS A 255 -22.28 -4.66 12.39
C LYS A 255 -21.71 -5.31 11.13
N LYS A 256 -22.01 -6.57 10.83
CA LYS A 256 -21.64 -7.20 9.55
C LYS A 256 -22.21 -6.44 8.36
N ASN A 257 -23.49 -6.04 8.43
CA ASN A 257 -24.16 -5.25 7.40
C ASN A 257 -23.52 -3.87 7.21
N SER A 258 -23.09 -3.23 8.30
CA SER A 258 -22.35 -1.97 8.23
C SER A 258 -21.00 -2.13 7.54
N VAL A 259 -20.24 -3.18 7.89
CA VAL A 259 -18.94 -3.48 7.25
C VAL A 259 -19.14 -3.78 5.78
N PHE A 260 -20.12 -4.61 5.44
CA PHE A 260 -20.44 -4.96 4.06
C PHE A 260 -20.83 -3.73 3.22
N SER A 261 -21.65 -2.82 3.78
CA SER A 261 -22.03 -1.56 3.12
C SER A 261 -20.82 -0.66 2.86
N GLU A 262 -19.90 -0.57 3.81
CA GLU A 262 -18.64 0.16 3.64
C GLU A 262 -17.75 -0.49 2.57
N CYS A 263 -17.59 -1.82 2.58
CA CYS A 263 -16.83 -2.54 1.56
C CYS A 263 -17.42 -2.28 0.16
N GLN A 264 -18.76 -2.31 0.01
CA GLN A 264 -19.43 -1.99 -1.25
C GLN A 264 -19.17 -0.56 -1.72
N PHE A 265 -19.13 0.41 -0.81
CA PHE A 265 -18.81 1.80 -1.16
C PHE A 265 -17.38 1.95 -1.67
N ILE A 266 -16.42 1.33 -0.98
CA ILE A 266 -14.99 1.45 -1.32
C ILE A 266 -14.67 0.68 -2.62
N TYR A 267 -15.35 -0.45 -2.83
CA TYR A 267 -15.20 -1.29 -4.02
C TYR A 267 -15.88 -0.69 -5.27
N LYS A 268 -16.93 0.12 -5.12
CA LYS A 268 -17.57 0.86 -6.21
C LYS A 268 -16.68 1.98 -6.74
#